data_AF-A0AAD2CDC5-F1
#
_entry.id   AF-A0AAD2CDC5-F1
#
_cell.length_a   1.000
_cell.length_b   1.000
_cell.length_c   1.000
_cell.angle_alpha   90.00
_cell.angle_beta   90.00
_cell.angle_gamma   90.00
#
_symmetry.space_group_name_H-M   'P 1'
#
loop_
_entity.id
_entity.type
_entity.pdbx_description
1 polymer ?
#
loop_
_entity_poly.entity_id
_entity_poly.type
_entity_poly.pdbx_seq_one_letter_code
_entity_poly.pdbx_strand_id
1 'polypeptide(L)'
;MAGFLDKVKQAGKNVVDAGAKQMLKTDILFLDREIKNRKQVFGVEVYDLMAELETAESMSAEDKEAKIRNAFDSARKDIAVIEAKKECKKEEMTVLEAENGGGMATNNIPPSSGTVLNNSHPADADMDNM
;
A
#
# COMPACT_ATOMS: atom_id res chain seq x y z
N MET A 1 -9.93 -18.21 38.16
CA MET A 1 -9.49 -18.69 36.82
C MET A 1 -9.59 -17.63 35.71
N ALA A 2 -10.25 -16.48 35.93
CA ALA A 2 -10.40 -15.42 34.92
C ALA A 2 -9.07 -14.81 34.40
N GLY A 3 -8.09 -14.56 35.27
CA GLY A 3 -6.83 -13.90 34.87
C GLY A 3 -5.87 -14.74 34.01
N PHE A 4 -6.07 -16.05 33.89
CA PHE A 4 -5.26 -16.88 32.98
C PHE A 4 -5.74 -16.75 31.53
N LEU A 5 -7.06 -16.77 31.32
CA LEU A 5 -7.67 -16.57 30.00
C LEU A 5 -7.36 -15.20 29.40
N ASP A 6 -7.40 -14.14 30.23
CA ASP A 6 -7.06 -12.78 29.76
C ASP A 6 -5.58 -12.63 29.39
N LYS A 7 -4.68 -13.26 30.16
CA LYS A 7 -3.24 -13.30 29.81
C LYS A 7 -2.99 -14.06 28.51
N VAL A 8 -3.70 -15.18 28.28
CA VAL A 8 -3.59 -15.94 27.03
C VAL A 8 -4.14 -15.15 25.85
N LYS A 9 -5.27 -14.45 26.01
CA LYS A 9 -5.82 -13.56 24.96
C LYS A 9 -4.88 -12.40 24.64
N GLN A 10 -4.33 -11.74 25.66
CA GLN A 10 -3.39 -10.64 25.49
C GLN A 10 -2.09 -11.11 24.82
N ALA A 11 -1.54 -12.24 25.26
CA ALA A 11 -0.35 -12.82 24.64
C ALA A 11 -0.62 -13.23 23.18
N GLY A 12 -1.79 -13.80 22.88
CA GLY A 12 -2.22 -14.13 21.52
C GLY A 12 -2.31 -12.90 20.62
N LYS A 13 -2.93 -11.81 21.11
CA LYS A 13 -3.00 -10.53 20.38
C LYS A 13 -1.60 -9.99 20.06
N ASN A 14 -0.72 -9.92 21.07
CA ASN A 14 0.64 -9.40 20.88
C ASN A 14 1.45 -10.21 19.84
N VAL A 15 1.27 -11.53 19.79
CA VAL A 15 1.95 -12.40 18.81
C VAL A 15 1.43 -12.17 17.39
N VAL A 16 0.11 -12.05 17.23
CA VAL A 16 -0.51 -11.77 15.93
C VAL A 16 -0.06 -10.41 15.39
N ASP A 17 -0.08 -9.38 16.24
CA ASP A 17 0.31 -8.03 15.85
C ASP A 17 1.81 -7.94 15.51
N ALA A 18 2.67 -8.66 16.24
CA ALA A 18 4.09 -8.76 15.91
C ALA A 18 4.32 -9.44 14.55
N GLY A 19 3.52 -10.47 14.23
CA GLY A 19 3.53 -11.12 12.94
C GLY A 19 3.11 -10.18 11.80
N ALA A 20 1.99 -9.47 11.98
CA ALA A 20 1.50 -8.48 11.02
C ALA A 20 2.53 -7.36 10.77
N LYS A 21 3.14 -6.83 11.84
CA LYS A 21 4.20 -5.82 11.74
C LYS A 21 5.42 -6.33 10.98
N GLN A 22 5.82 -7.58 11.21
CA GLN A 22 6.95 -8.17 10.49
C GLN A 22 6.64 -8.37 9.01
N MET A 23 5.41 -8.74 8.66
CA MET A 23 4.97 -8.81 7.27
C MET A 23 5.03 -7.43 6.61
N LEU A 24 4.47 -6.39 7.23
CA LEU A 24 4.51 -5.03 6.69
C LEU A 24 5.94 -4.50 6.48
N LYS A 25 6.86 -4.76 7.43
CA LYS A 25 8.28 -4.42 7.27
C LYS A 25 8.91 -5.12 6.08
N THR A 26 8.55 -6.38 5.87
CA THR A 26 9.05 -7.18 4.74
C THR A 26 8.52 -6.62 3.43
N ASP A 27 7.24 -6.28 3.36
CA ASP A 27 6.62 -5.66 2.18
C ASP A 27 7.27 -4.30 1.85
N ILE A 28 7.49 -3.44 2.85
CA ILE A 28 8.19 -2.16 2.66
C ILE A 28 9.59 -2.39 2.09
N LEU A 29 10.32 -3.40 2.58
CA LEU A 29 11.65 -3.72 2.10
C LEU A 29 11.64 -4.27 0.65
N PHE A 30 10.61 -5.02 0.27
CA PHE A 30 10.41 -5.43 -1.12
C PHE A 30 10.13 -4.22 -2.03
N LEU A 31 9.25 -3.30 -1.61
CA LEU A 31 8.98 -2.08 -2.37
C LEU A 31 10.23 -1.20 -2.51
N ASP A 32 11.08 -1.12 -1.48
CA ASP A 32 12.37 -0.42 -1.55
C ASP A 32 13.33 -1.05 -2.57
N ARG A 33 13.36 -2.37 -2.64
CA ARG A 33 14.13 -3.09 -3.67
C ARG A 33 13.54 -2.84 -5.06
N GLU A 34 12.23 -2.80 -5.19
CA GLU A 34 11.54 -2.54 -6.45
C GLU A 34 11.83 -1.12 -6.98
N ILE A 35 11.80 -0.09 -6.12
CA ILE A 35 12.20 1.27 -6.50
C ILE A 35 13.65 1.31 -6.99
N LYS A 36 14.57 0.63 -6.29
CA LYS A 36 15.98 0.56 -6.70
C LYS A 36 16.13 -0.15 -8.04
N ASN A 37 15.45 -1.28 -8.22
CA ASN A 37 15.46 -2.03 -9.45
C ASN A 37 14.91 -1.18 -10.61
N ARG A 38 13.81 -0.46 -10.41
CA ARG A 38 13.23 0.41 -11.46
C ARG A 38 14.19 1.53 -11.87
N LYS A 39 14.91 2.14 -10.92
CA LYS A 39 15.94 3.14 -11.20
C LYS A 39 17.13 2.56 -11.98
N GLN A 40 17.53 1.33 -11.67
CA GLN A 40 18.59 0.64 -12.41
C GLN A 40 18.17 0.32 -13.85
N VAL A 41 16.98 -0.28 -14.02
CA VAL A 41 16.39 -0.56 -15.33
C VAL A 41 16.26 0.71 -16.15
N PHE A 42 15.75 1.79 -15.57
CA PHE A 42 15.69 3.10 -16.23
C PHE A 42 17.07 3.59 -16.71
N GLY A 43 18.11 3.43 -15.89
CA GLY A 43 19.47 3.83 -16.27
C GLY A 43 19.99 3.07 -17.50
N VAL A 44 19.71 1.76 -17.57
CA VAL A 44 20.05 0.93 -18.74
C VAL A 44 19.22 1.36 -19.95
N GLU A 45 17.90 1.48 -19.80
CA GLU A 45 16.97 1.89 -20.86
C GLU A 45 17.37 3.24 -21.48
N VAL A 46 17.73 4.22 -20.65
CA VAL A 46 18.14 5.55 -21.13
C VAL A 46 19.49 5.51 -21.83
N TYR A 47 20.44 4.72 -21.33
CA TYR A 47 21.72 4.57 -22.01
C TYR A 47 21.54 3.98 -23.41
N ASP A 48 20.78 2.88 -23.50
CA ASP A 48 20.50 2.21 -24.78
C ASP A 48 19.75 3.15 -25.73
N LEU A 49 18.75 3.89 -25.22
CA LEU A 49 18.01 4.90 -25.98
C LEU A 49 18.94 6.01 -26.49
N MET A 50 19.83 6.55 -25.66
CA MET A 50 20.76 7.60 -26.07
C MET A 50 21.72 7.10 -27.15
N ALA A 51 22.24 5.88 -27.02
CA ALA A 51 23.11 5.27 -28.02
C ALA A 51 22.37 5.08 -29.36
N GLU A 52 21.11 4.64 -29.34
CA GLU A 52 20.28 4.53 -30.55
C GLU A 52 20.07 5.91 -31.20
N LEU A 53 19.72 6.92 -30.40
CA LEU A 53 19.46 8.28 -30.88
C LEU A 53 20.70 8.98 -31.43
N GLU A 54 21.90 8.63 -30.97
CA GLU A 54 23.15 9.14 -31.53
C GLU A 54 23.30 8.72 -33.00
N THR A 55 22.94 7.48 -33.33
CA THR A 55 23.00 6.93 -34.70
C THR A 55 21.83 7.38 -35.60
N ALA A 56 20.77 7.93 -35.02
CA ALA A 56 19.60 8.39 -35.76
C ALA A 56 19.84 9.78 -36.39
N GLU A 57 20.51 9.83 -37.55
CA GLU A 57 20.84 11.07 -38.26
C GLU A 57 19.62 11.83 -38.81
N SER A 58 18.48 11.14 -39.02
CA SER A 58 17.25 11.72 -39.58
C SER A 58 16.34 12.38 -38.55
N MET A 59 16.63 12.24 -37.25
CA MET A 59 15.82 12.82 -36.18
C MET A 59 16.34 14.18 -35.75
N SER A 60 15.45 15.14 -35.54
CA SER A 60 15.82 16.44 -34.97
C SER A 60 16.27 16.30 -33.52
N ALA A 61 16.99 17.31 -33.02
CA ALA A 61 17.36 17.36 -31.61
C ALA A 61 16.13 17.41 -30.70
N GLU A 62 15.07 18.13 -31.10
CA GLU A 62 13.82 18.19 -30.32
C GLU A 62 13.16 16.82 -30.20
N ASP A 63 13.12 16.03 -31.28
CA ASP A 63 12.50 14.70 -31.27
C ASP A 63 13.29 13.70 -30.41
N LYS A 64 14.63 13.80 -30.44
CA LYS A 64 15.51 13.00 -29.57
C LYS A 64 15.28 13.36 -28.10
N GLU A 65 15.23 14.64 -27.77
CA GLU A 65 14.94 15.11 -26.40
C GLU A 65 13.56 14.64 -25.94
N ALA A 66 12.53 14.74 -26.80
CA ALA A 66 11.18 14.29 -26.47
C ALA A 66 11.13 12.81 -26.09
N LYS A 67 11.85 11.94 -26.82
CA LYS A 67 11.94 10.51 -26.48
C LYS A 67 12.60 10.28 -25.10
N ILE A 68 13.69 10.96 -24.81
CA ILE A 68 14.39 10.83 -23.52
C ILE A 68 13.49 11.32 -22.37
N ARG A 69 12.81 12.46 -22.56
CA ARG A 69 11.86 13.00 -21.56
C ARG A 69 10.70 12.05 -21.31
N ASN A 70 10.16 11.44 -22.36
CA ASN A 70 9.10 10.44 -22.22
C ASN A 70 9.55 9.20 -21.42
N ALA A 71 10.77 8.71 -21.66
CA ALA A 71 11.34 7.60 -20.89
C ALA A 71 11.48 7.96 -19.39
N PHE A 72 11.96 9.18 -19.10
CA PHE A 72 12.05 9.69 -17.74
C PHE A 72 10.69 9.81 -17.07
N ASP A 73 9.70 10.41 -17.74
CA ASP A 73 8.36 10.60 -17.18
C ASP A 73 7.67 9.27 -16.89
N SER A 74 7.88 8.25 -17.73
CA SER A 74 7.39 6.90 -17.47
C SER A 74 8.02 6.33 -16.20
N ALA A 75 9.35 6.32 -16.10
CA ALA A 75 10.04 5.79 -14.93
C ALA A 75 9.66 6.55 -13.65
N ARG A 76 9.49 7.87 -13.73
CA ARG A 76 9.05 8.70 -12.61
C ARG A 76 7.64 8.33 -12.14
N LYS A 77 6.70 8.10 -13.06
CA LYS A 77 5.34 7.66 -12.72
C LYS A 77 5.35 6.29 -12.04
N ASP A 78 6.12 5.34 -12.56
CA ASP A 78 6.24 4.00 -11.97
C ASP A 78 6.76 4.08 -10.54
N ILE A 79 7.84 4.85 -10.32
CA ILE A 79 8.41 5.06 -8.99
C ILE A 79 7.39 5.71 -8.05
N ALA A 80 6.65 6.72 -8.50
CA ALA A 80 5.64 7.40 -7.69
C ALA A 80 4.53 6.45 -7.22
N VAL A 81 4.12 5.50 -8.06
CA VAL A 81 3.14 4.46 -7.68
C VAL A 81 3.70 3.54 -6.60
N ILE A 82 4.96 3.12 -6.72
CA ILE A 82 5.60 2.24 -5.73
C ILE A 82 5.83 2.99 -4.41
N GLU A 83 6.21 4.26 -4.47
CA GLU A 83 6.35 5.14 -3.29
C GLU A 83 5.02 5.33 -2.57
N ALA A 84 3.93 5.55 -3.30
CA ALA A 84 2.59 5.65 -2.71
C ALA A 84 2.20 4.36 -1.99
N LYS A 85 2.43 3.18 -2.60
CA LYS A 85 2.19 1.88 -1.94
C LYS A 85 3.02 1.71 -0.68
N LYS A 86 4.29 2.12 -0.73
CA LYS A 86 5.19 2.07 0.43
C LYS A 86 4.67 2.96 1.56
N GLU A 87 4.14 4.13 1.25
CA GLU A 87 3.60 5.04 2.25
C GLU A 87 2.35 4.47 2.92
N CYS A 88 1.40 3.93 2.15
CA CYS A 88 0.22 3.25 2.71
C CYS A 88 0.62 2.12 3.68
N LYS A 89 1.68 1.36 3.37
CA LYS A 89 2.19 0.28 4.24
C LYS A 89 2.83 0.79 5.53
N LYS A 90 3.49 1.96 5.50
CA LYS A 90 4.00 2.60 6.71
C LYS A 90 2.89 3.17 7.57
N GLU A 91 1.87 3.75 6.98
CA GLU A 91 0.69 4.24 7.69
C GLU A 91 -0.01 3.07 8.41
N GLU A 92 -0.22 1.95 7.72
CA GLU A 92 -0.76 0.71 8.30
C GLU A 92 0.08 0.23 9.50
N MET A 93 1.41 0.25 9.38
CA MET A 93 2.32 -0.10 10.48
C MET A 93 2.22 0.90 11.65
N THR A 94 2.03 2.19 11.37
CA THR A 94 1.88 3.24 12.38
C THR A 94 0.58 3.06 13.17
N VAL A 95 -0.51 2.68 12.50
CA VAL A 95 -1.80 2.37 13.14
C VAL A 95 -1.66 1.17 14.08
N LEU A 96 -1.03 0.07 13.63
CA LEU A 96 -0.79 -1.11 14.46
C LEU A 96 0.09 -0.81 15.69
N GLU A 97 1.03 0.12 15.59
CA GLU A 97 1.83 0.58 16.73
C GLU A 97 1.00 1.39 17.73
N ALA A 98 0.12 2.28 17.26
CA ALA A 98 -0.77 3.06 18.11
C ALA A 98 -1.78 2.18 18.86
N GLU A 99 -2.33 1.17 18.21
CA GLU A 99 -3.27 0.21 18.81
C GLU A 99 -2.62 -0.68 19.89
N ASN A 100 -1.30 -0.89 19.82
CA ASN A 100 -0.54 -1.62 20.83
C ASN A 100 0.00 -0.76 21.98
N GLY A 101 0.13 0.56 21.78
CA GLY A 101 0.49 1.51 22.84
C GLY A 101 -0.69 1.95 23.72
N GLY A 102 -1.92 1.74 23.28
CA GLY A 102 -3.16 2.21 23.92
C GLY A 102 -3.65 1.34 25.09
N GLY A 103 -2.90 1.27 26.18
CA GLY A 103 -3.44 0.91 27.49
C GLY A 103 -4.10 2.13 28.15
N MET A 104 -5.43 2.12 28.28
CA MET A 104 -6.27 3.11 29.00
C MET A 104 -6.18 4.58 28.53
N ALA A 105 -7.04 4.95 27.57
CA ALA A 105 -7.66 6.27 27.55
C ALA A 105 -9.17 6.09 27.33
N THR A 106 -9.93 6.25 28.41
CA THR A 106 -11.37 6.36 28.38
C THR A 106 -11.79 7.67 27.72
N ASN A 107 -12.85 7.61 26.91
CA ASN A 107 -13.81 8.66 26.54
C ASN A 107 -13.81 9.13 25.07
N ASN A 108 -14.94 8.79 24.43
CA ASN A 108 -15.64 9.45 23.32
C ASN A 108 -14.92 9.62 21.97
N ILE A 109 -15.09 8.62 21.11
CA ILE A 109 -15.12 8.81 19.65
C ILE A 109 -16.47 8.28 19.14
N PRO A 110 -17.28 9.07 18.42
CA PRO A 110 -18.56 8.61 17.87
C PRO A 110 -18.34 7.52 16.80
N PRO A 111 -19.32 6.62 16.57
CA PRO A 111 -19.13 5.47 15.70
C PRO A 111 -18.86 5.90 14.25
N SER A 112 -17.90 5.21 13.64
CA SER A 112 -17.62 5.25 12.21
C SER A 112 -18.91 5.00 11.43
N SER A 113 -19.34 6.01 10.69
CA SER A 113 -20.47 5.95 9.77
C SER A 113 -20.14 4.94 8.67
N GLY A 114 -20.77 3.76 8.70
CA GLY A 114 -20.52 2.74 7.69
C GLY A 114 -21.16 1.38 7.93
N THR A 115 -22.35 1.30 8.52
CA THR A 115 -23.16 0.09 8.42
C THR A 115 -23.64 -0.05 6.97
N VAL A 116 -22.97 -0.88 6.19
CA VAL A 116 -23.48 -1.36 4.90
C VAL A 116 -24.73 -2.19 5.23
N LEU A 117 -25.90 -1.60 5.03
CA LEU A 117 -27.18 -2.30 5.05
C LEU A 117 -27.14 -3.35 3.94
N ASN A 118 -26.96 -4.61 4.31
CA ASN A 118 -27.17 -5.70 3.37
C ASN A 118 -28.67 -5.76 3.07
N ASN A 119 -28.97 -5.76 1.79
CA ASN A 119 -30.28 -5.57 1.18
C ASN A 119 -31.29 -6.61 1.68
N SER A 120 -32.33 -6.15 2.39
CA SER A 120 -33.50 -6.97 2.74
C SER A 120 -34.24 -7.39 1.47
N HIS A 121 -34.34 -8.69 1.21
CA HIS A 121 -35.10 -9.24 0.09
C HIS A 121 -36.61 -9.16 0.37
N PRO A 122 -37.44 -8.56 -0.51
CA PRO A 122 -38.85 -8.30 -0.23
C PRO A 122 -39.75 -9.49 -0.62
N ALA A 123 -39.60 -10.63 0.07
CA ALA A 123 -40.43 -11.82 -0.19
C ALA A 123 -41.20 -12.35 1.05
N ASP A 124 -40.94 -11.85 2.26
CA ASP A 124 -41.53 -12.43 3.49
C ASP A 124 -42.67 -11.60 4.09
N ALA A 125 -43.34 -10.73 3.32
CA ALA A 125 -44.35 -9.79 3.85
C ALA A 125 -45.83 -10.24 3.69
N ASP A 126 -46.12 -11.44 3.18
CA ASP A 126 -47.51 -11.88 2.97
C ASP A 126 -47.69 -13.36 3.34
N MET A 127 -47.80 -13.70 4.62
CA MET A 127 -48.42 -14.96 5.10
C MET A 127 -48.82 -14.90 6.58
N ASP A 128 -49.50 -13.83 7.01
CA ASP A 128 -50.08 -13.81 8.37
C ASP A 128 -51.41 -13.03 8.44
N ASN A 129 -52.32 -13.36 7.52
CA ASN A 129 -53.73 -13.01 7.68
C ASN A 129 -54.64 -14.15 7.18
N MET A 130 -54.65 -15.25 7.95
CA MET A 130 -55.73 -16.23 8.02
C MET A 130 -55.93 -16.67 9.47
#